data_AF-A0A1Y1V3Y3-F1
#
_entry.id   AF-A0A1Y1V3Y3-F1
#
_cell.length_a   1.000
_cell.length_b   1.000
_cell.length_c   1.000
_cell.angle_alpha   90.00
_cell.angle_beta   90.00
_cell.angle_gamma   90.00
#
_symmetry.space_group_name_H-M   'P 1'
#
loop_
_entity.id
_entity.type
_entity.pdbx_description
1 polymer ?
#
loop_
_entity_poly.entity_id
_entity_poly.type
_entity_poly.pdbx_seq_one_letter_code
_entity_poly.pdbx_strand_id
1 'polypeptide(L)'
;MGRRKKTEPKLKQVKKEIEEIELKPVKTEDDWEVDLNIINNYINSFEGSSSYNKEIKKELENVEKGLEKELNITTNSDNLIELKPVKTENDWEVDLNIINNHINSFEGSSSYSREIRKELENVEKGLEKESDITTNSDNLNEKPEYFQEQILKKEEDIVVNLPLLNKKHFNYILNNYEIGKWFPDKMKKKYISNRYREIGLSRNVEIRHHHRGPVNALSIDTIENKYMLSVGIDSNILLYNLEDIQNENPNNTNSLYNNSKIIKPMATGNNDDKHKYSITNICWYPVDNGMFTTSSMDHSLKVWDTNTMRSIFKFKFDCPVFNHAFSPIAHSHTLIATGTKSSYVTLCDLRSGSQSHILIGHKNPVISLDWSPCNEYLLASGGGDHSIRLWDIRKPKSCLSSLCQYNSGGGKLNDVTAHNGTINGLKFLSNGSHIISFGCDCKIHLWNISDPVKMNTMLDYGDMLVNHTEKAIFPAINNVNECQPYLFQPSENNDILMYDVYSANYIKSLKGHFKGVNCVVIRNGFQELYSCGNDAEIIKWLPIEVKNANTDGQDEEEENNWSDNEDDLLF
;
A
#
# COMPACT_ATOMS: atom_id res chain seq x y z
N MET A 1 56.63 -13.16 -45.76
CA MET A 1 55.75 -12.04 -45.40
C MET A 1 54.39 -12.60 -45.01
N GLY A 2 54.03 -12.54 -43.73
CA GLY A 2 52.75 -13.05 -43.27
C GLY A 2 52.56 -12.83 -41.78
N ARG A 3 51.35 -12.38 -41.43
CA ARG A 3 50.78 -12.20 -40.07
C ARG A 3 50.98 -10.83 -39.40
N ARG A 4 50.39 -9.79 -40.00
CA ARG A 4 49.64 -8.75 -39.25
C ARG A 4 48.15 -9.03 -39.46
N LYS A 5 47.48 -9.54 -38.42
CA LYS A 5 46.02 -9.59 -38.20
C LYS A 5 45.79 -10.53 -37.02
N LYS A 6 45.67 -9.98 -35.80
CA LYS A 6 45.02 -10.62 -34.62
C LYS A 6 45.02 -9.79 -33.32
N THR A 7 45.51 -8.55 -33.28
CA THR A 7 45.45 -7.70 -32.06
C THR A 7 44.22 -6.79 -31.97
N GLU A 8 43.69 -6.28 -33.09
CA GLU A 8 42.43 -5.52 -33.12
C GLU A 8 41.18 -6.24 -32.57
N PRO A 9 40.96 -7.56 -32.79
CA PRO A 9 39.76 -8.20 -32.26
C PRO A 9 39.78 -8.29 -30.74
N LYS A 10 40.96 -8.35 -30.09
CA LYS A 10 41.06 -8.35 -28.63
C LYS A 10 40.79 -6.98 -28.02
N LEU A 11 41.20 -5.90 -28.68
CA LEU A 11 40.92 -4.54 -28.22
C LEU A 11 39.43 -4.18 -28.37
N LYS A 12 38.79 -4.64 -29.46
CA LYS A 12 37.33 -4.57 -29.59
C LYS A 12 36.61 -5.43 -28.57
N GLN A 13 37.14 -6.61 -28.25
CA GLN A 13 36.55 -7.48 -27.24
C GLN A 13 36.67 -6.91 -25.82
N VAL A 14 37.81 -6.29 -25.47
CA VAL A 14 37.97 -5.57 -24.19
C VAL A 14 37.11 -4.30 -24.15
N LYS A 15 37.02 -3.52 -25.23
CA LYS A 15 36.07 -2.40 -25.31
C LYS A 15 34.62 -2.86 -25.16
N LYS A 16 34.27 -3.99 -25.77
CA LYS A 16 32.95 -4.59 -25.68
C LYS A 16 32.68 -5.18 -24.29
N GLU A 17 33.69 -5.73 -23.60
CA GLU A 17 33.58 -6.18 -22.21
C GLU A 17 33.49 -4.98 -21.24
N ILE A 18 34.12 -3.84 -21.54
CA ILE A 18 33.95 -2.57 -20.80
C ILE A 18 32.58 -1.95 -21.05
N GLU A 19 32.08 -2.00 -22.29
CA GLU A 19 30.72 -1.54 -22.65
C GLU A 19 29.62 -2.51 -22.17
N GLU A 20 29.89 -3.82 -22.07
CA GLU A 20 29.00 -4.86 -21.51
C GLU A 20 29.07 -4.95 -19.98
N ILE A 21 29.98 -4.22 -19.32
CA ILE A 21 29.78 -3.79 -17.93
C ILE A 21 28.68 -2.70 -17.98
N GLU A 22 27.47 -3.14 -18.30
CA GLU A 22 26.26 -2.47 -17.86
C GLU A 22 26.35 -2.41 -16.34
N LEU A 23 26.72 -1.23 -15.82
CA LEU A 23 26.51 -0.84 -14.44
C LEU A 23 25.00 -0.93 -14.17
N LYS A 24 24.52 -2.14 -13.85
CA LYS A 24 23.24 -2.36 -13.20
C LYS A 24 23.32 -1.62 -11.88
N PRO A 25 22.55 -0.53 -11.66
CA PRO A 25 22.64 0.17 -10.40
C PRO A 25 21.88 -0.62 -9.34
N VAL A 26 22.60 -1.51 -8.67
CA VAL A 26 22.25 -2.03 -7.36
C VAL A 26 23.47 -1.83 -6.48
N LYS A 27 23.52 -0.71 -5.74
CA LYS A 27 23.89 -0.62 -4.30
C LYS A 27 24.22 0.81 -3.83
N THR A 28 24.39 0.93 -2.52
CA THR A 28 24.33 2.08 -1.61
C THR A 28 25.64 2.88 -1.49
N GLU A 29 25.63 4.00 -0.75
CA GLU A 29 26.69 5.02 -0.66
C GLU A 29 28.08 4.55 -0.21
N ASP A 30 28.21 3.40 0.47
CA ASP A 30 29.52 2.89 0.92
C ASP A 30 30.37 2.23 -0.19
N ASP A 31 29.81 1.98 -1.38
CA ASP A 31 30.51 1.24 -2.44
C ASP A 31 31.45 2.12 -3.31
N TRP A 32 31.28 3.45 -3.32
CA TRP A 32 32.09 4.34 -4.18
C TRP A 32 33.54 4.51 -3.69
N GLU A 33 33.76 4.55 -2.38
CA GLU A 33 35.12 4.54 -1.80
C GLU A 33 35.81 3.19 -2.03
N VAL A 34 35.04 2.11 -2.09
CA VAL A 34 35.54 0.77 -2.40
C VAL A 34 35.94 0.69 -3.88
N ASP A 35 35.16 1.26 -4.79
CA ASP A 35 35.45 1.28 -6.23
C ASP A 35 36.66 2.17 -6.60
N LEU A 36 36.81 3.35 -5.99
CA LEU A 36 38.00 4.19 -6.16
C LEU A 36 39.28 3.51 -5.63
N ASN A 37 39.18 2.78 -4.52
CA ASN A 37 40.30 1.99 -3.99
C ASN A 37 40.61 0.77 -4.87
N ILE A 38 39.61 0.12 -5.47
CA ILE A 38 39.80 -0.98 -6.43
C ILE A 38 40.47 -0.45 -7.70
N ILE A 39 40.03 0.69 -8.23
CA ILE A 39 40.64 1.35 -9.40
C ILE A 39 42.08 1.74 -9.09
N ASN A 40 42.35 2.35 -7.94
CA ASN A 40 43.71 2.70 -7.52
C ASN A 40 44.61 1.48 -7.31
N ASN A 41 44.08 0.40 -6.73
CA ASN A 41 44.80 -0.87 -6.63
C ASN A 41 45.07 -1.50 -8.02
N TYR A 42 44.13 -1.37 -8.97
CA TYR A 42 44.33 -1.80 -10.35
C TYR A 42 45.39 -0.97 -11.08
N ILE A 43 45.37 0.36 -10.95
CA ILE A 43 46.37 1.29 -11.48
C ILE A 43 47.77 0.97 -10.94
N ASN A 44 47.84 0.64 -9.64
CA ASN A 44 49.10 0.27 -8.97
C ASN A 44 49.57 -1.14 -9.32
N SER A 45 48.68 -2.05 -9.73
CA SER A 45 49.05 -3.42 -10.15
C SER A 45 49.77 -3.48 -11.50
N PHE A 46 49.70 -2.42 -12.32
CA PHE A 46 50.41 -2.34 -13.60
C PHE A 46 51.86 -1.82 -13.42
N GLU A 47 52.73 -2.67 -12.87
CA GLU A 47 54.18 -2.43 -12.91
C GLU A 47 54.80 -3.08 -14.16
N GLY A 48 55.00 -2.28 -15.21
CA GLY A 48 55.74 -2.73 -16.39
C GLY A 48 55.91 -1.66 -17.47
N SER A 49 57.13 -1.50 -17.97
CA SER A 49 57.54 -0.46 -18.92
C SER A 49 57.16 -0.71 -20.39
N SER A 50 56.04 -1.41 -20.65
CA SER A 50 55.53 -1.55 -22.02
C SER A 50 54.70 -0.32 -22.42
N SER A 51 54.79 0.14 -23.68
CA SER A 51 54.01 1.28 -24.19
C SER A 51 52.50 1.07 -24.05
N TYR A 52 52.07 -0.19 -24.09
CA TYR A 52 50.69 -0.63 -23.92
C TYR A 52 50.17 -0.39 -22.50
N ASN A 53 50.96 -0.69 -21.47
CA ASN A 53 50.57 -0.44 -20.07
C ASN A 53 50.49 1.07 -19.77
N LYS A 54 51.30 1.90 -20.46
CA LYS A 54 51.24 3.35 -20.34
C LYS A 54 49.96 3.95 -20.93
N GLU A 55 49.45 3.42 -22.04
CA GLU A 55 48.18 3.87 -22.63
C GLU A 55 46.99 3.49 -21.75
N ILE A 56 46.95 2.26 -21.23
CA ILE A 56 45.88 1.82 -20.32
C ILE A 56 45.89 2.64 -19.02
N LYS A 57 47.07 2.88 -18.45
CA LYS A 57 47.20 3.71 -17.24
C LYS A 57 46.73 5.15 -17.48
N LYS A 58 47.03 5.71 -18.65
CA LYS A 58 46.60 7.06 -19.03
C LYS A 58 45.09 7.16 -19.26
N GLU A 59 44.46 6.13 -19.82
CA GLU A 59 43.00 6.07 -19.97
C GLU A 59 42.32 5.94 -18.59
N LEU A 60 42.86 5.13 -17.68
CA LEU A 60 42.34 5.00 -16.31
C LEU A 60 42.50 6.30 -15.50
N GLU A 61 43.64 6.98 -15.58
CA GLU A 61 43.87 8.30 -14.95
C GLU A 61 42.95 9.38 -15.54
N ASN A 62 42.54 9.28 -16.81
CA ASN A 62 41.58 10.19 -17.42
C ASN A 62 40.15 9.94 -16.94
N VAL A 63 39.78 8.67 -16.72
CA VAL A 63 38.49 8.29 -16.14
C VAL A 63 38.40 8.75 -14.68
N GLU A 64 39.47 8.59 -13.90
CA GLU A 64 39.56 9.12 -12.53
C GLU A 64 39.39 10.65 -12.50
N LYS A 65 40.10 11.39 -13.36
CA LYS A 65 39.94 12.86 -13.48
C LYS A 65 38.57 13.30 -14.00
N GLY A 66 37.89 12.45 -14.77
CA GLY A 66 36.51 12.67 -15.21
C GLY A 66 35.55 12.56 -14.02
N LEU A 67 35.70 11.50 -13.22
CA LEU A 67 34.92 11.26 -12.01
C LEU A 67 35.15 12.36 -10.94
N GLU A 68 36.39 12.79 -10.73
CA GLU A 68 36.71 13.90 -9.81
C GLU A 68 36.09 15.23 -10.24
N LYS A 69 36.02 15.49 -11.56
CA LYS A 69 35.37 16.68 -12.12
C LYS A 69 33.85 16.63 -11.99
N GLU A 70 33.24 15.46 -12.18
CA GLU A 70 31.79 15.29 -12.00
C GLU A 70 31.39 15.40 -10.52
N LEU A 71 32.27 15.03 -9.60
CA LEU A 71 32.05 15.12 -8.14
C LEU A 71 32.41 16.48 -7.52
N ASN A 72 32.97 17.42 -8.30
CA ASN A 72 33.35 18.78 -7.84
C ASN A 72 34.13 18.80 -6.50
N ILE A 73 35.08 17.88 -6.33
CA ILE A 73 35.90 17.82 -5.12
C ILE A 73 37.11 18.74 -5.29
N THR A 74 36.99 20.01 -4.88
CA THR A 74 38.18 20.84 -4.63
C THR A 74 38.60 20.65 -3.18
N THR A 75 39.67 19.90 -2.96
CA THR A 75 40.29 19.74 -1.64
C THR A 75 41.00 21.05 -1.25
N ASN A 76 40.55 21.68 -0.16
CA ASN A 76 41.36 22.57 0.65
C ASN A 76 41.39 22.04 2.08
N SER A 77 42.52 22.25 2.75
CA SER A 77 43.03 21.48 3.89
C SER A 77 42.27 21.59 5.22
N ASP A 78 41.02 22.04 5.23
CA ASP A 78 40.16 22.02 6.42
C ASP A 78 38.79 21.44 6.03
N ASN A 79 38.54 20.21 6.48
CA ASN A 79 37.33 19.42 6.21
C ASN A 79 36.05 20.11 6.70
N LEU A 80 35.46 21.00 5.90
CA LEU A 80 34.09 21.52 6.01
C LEU A 80 33.58 21.89 4.61
N ILE A 81 32.60 21.14 4.09
CA ILE A 81 31.89 21.47 2.84
C ILE A 81 30.67 22.32 3.20
N GLU A 82 30.81 23.65 3.10
CA GLU A 82 29.66 24.56 2.98
C GLU A 82 29.42 24.87 1.49
N LEU A 83 28.32 24.37 0.93
CA LEU A 83 27.84 24.80 -0.38
C LEU A 83 26.97 26.05 -0.23
N LYS A 84 27.47 27.20 -0.69
CA LYS A 84 26.64 28.38 -0.94
C LYS A 84 26.22 28.40 -2.41
N PRO A 85 24.94 28.69 -2.73
CA PRO A 85 24.49 28.78 -4.12
C PRO A 85 25.11 30.00 -4.80
N VAL A 86 25.80 29.77 -5.92
CA VAL A 86 26.23 30.81 -6.85
C VAL A 86 25.01 31.22 -7.67
N LYS A 87 24.43 32.38 -7.38
CA LYS A 87 23.56 33.08 -8.34
C LYS A 87 24.47 33.81 -9.33
N THR A 88 24.33 33.53 -10.63
CA THR A 88 24.82 34.41 -11.69
C THR A 88 23.70 34.70 -12.67
N GLU A 89 23.49 35.98 -12.95
CA GLU A 89 22.48 36.54 -13.84
C GLU A 89 22.73 36.10 -15.29
N ASN A 90 21.97 35.12 -15.81
CA ASN A 90 21.46 35.01 -17.19
C ASN A 90 20.97 33.57 -17.48
N ASP A 91 19.73 33.27 -17.08
CA ASP A 91 19.09 31.94 -17.22
C ASP A 91 18.01 31.93 -18.33
N TRP A 92 18.39 31.91 -19.61
CA TRP A 92 17.41 31.63 -20.69
C TRP A 92 17.95 30.66 -21.76
N GLU A 93 19.25 30.63 -22.01
CA GLU A 93 19.87 29.63 -22.90
C GLU A 93 19.95 28.23 -22.27
N VAL A 94 19.82 28.13 -20.95
CA VAL A 94 19.90 26.87 -20.20
C VAL A 94 18.58 26.10 -20.29
N ASP A 95 17.43 26.79 -20.24
CA ASP A 95 16.11 26.14 -20.22
C ASP A 95 15.72 25.51 -21.57
N LEU A 96 16.04 26.16 -22.70
CA LEU A 96 15.80 25.60 -24.04
C LEU A 96 16.68 24.37 -24.31
N ASN A 97 17.90 24.33 -23.77
CA ASN A 97 18.77 23.17 -23.88
C ASN A 97 18.31 22.02 -22.98
N ILE A 98 17.77 22.31 -21.79
CA ILE A 98 17.17 21.31 -20.90
C ILE A 98 15.91 20.70 -21.54
N ILE A 99 15.04 21.51 -22.13
CA ILE A 99 13.85 21.04 -22.85
C ILE A 99 14.24 20.17 -24.05
N ASN A 100 15.22 20.60 -24.85
CA ASN A 100 15.72 19.81 -25.98
C ASN A 100 16.40 18.50 -25.56
N ASN A 101 17.13 18.50 -24.45
CA ASN A 101 17.71 17.28 -23.87
C ASN A 101 16.62 16.33 -23.35
N HIS A 102 15.55 16.85 -22.76
CA HIS A 102 14.40 16.05 -22.33
C HIS A 102 13.63 15.46 -23.51
N ILE A 103 13.38 16.21 -24.59
CA ILE A 103 12.75 15.70 -25.82
C ILE A 103 13.57 14.56 -26.43
N ASN A 104 14.90 14.71 -26.46
CA ASN A 104 15.81 13.69 -26.99
C ASN A 104 15.96 12.46 -26.08
N SER A 105 15.67 12.57 -24.78
CA SER A 105 15.69 11.44 -23.84
C SER A 105 14.50 10.48 -24.01
N PHE A 106 13.42 10.91 -24.66
CA PHE A 106 12.22 10.09 -24.94
C PHE A 106 12.32 9.39 -26.31
N GLU A 107 13.33 8.53 -26.48
CA GLU A 107 13.39 7.58 -27.62
C GLU A 107 12.68 6.26 -27.26
N GLY A 108 11.37 6.32 -27.05
CA GLY A 108 10.52 5.15 -26.80
C GLY A 108 9.32 5.10 -27.74
N SER A 109 8.98 3.92 -28.24
CA SER A 109 7.92 3.68 -29.26
C SER A 109 6.50 3.44 -28.68
N SER A 110 6.23 3.83 -27.42
CA SER A 110 4.91 3.67 -26.81
C SER A 110 3.93 4.78 -27.24
N SER A 111 2.62 4.51 -27.17
CA SER A 111 1.59 5.51 -27.46
C SER A 111 1.66 6.69 -26.49
N TYR A 112 2.03 6.42 -25.24
CA TYR A 112 2.16 7.39 -24.16
C TYR A 112 3.36 8.34 -24.34
N SER A 113 4.51 7.84 -24.81
CA SER A 113 5.67 8.68 -25.11
C SER A 113 5.42 9.60 -26.32
N ARG A 114 4.62 9.16 -27.30
CA ARG A 114 4.22 10.00 -28.44
C ARG A 114 3.26 11.13 -28.05
N GLU A 115 2.41 10.89 -27.06
CA GLU A 115 1.41 11.87 -26.60
C GLU A 115 2.08 12.99 -25.80
N ILE A 116 2.99 12.64 -24.89
CA ILE A 116 3.82 13.60 -24.15
C ILE A 116 4.73 14.39 -25.09
N ARG A 117 5.32 13.73 -26.09
CA ARG A 117 6.15 14.41 -27.10
C ARG A 117 5.36 15.39 -27.95
N LYS A 118 4.12 15.07 -28.33
CA LYS A 118 3.23 16.00 -29.03
C LYS A 118 2.86 17.21 -28.19
N GLU A 119 2.59 17.03 -26.90
CA GLU A 119 2.30 18.12 -25.98
C GLU A 119 3.53 19.04 -25.80
N LEU A 120 4.73 18.47 -25.66
CA LEU A 120 5.98 19.23 -25.56
C LEU A 120 6.33 19.97 -26.87
N GLU A 121 6.17 19.32 -28.03
CA GLU A 121 6.37 19.96 -29.35
C GLU A 121 5.31 21.08 -29.62
N ASN A 122 4.11 20.97 -29.04
CA ASN A 122 3.08 22.01 -29.12
C ASN A 122 3.42 23.22 -28.23
N VAL A 123 4.00 22.98 -27.06
CA VAL A 123 4.52 24.04 -26.17
C VAL A 123 5.69 24.77 -26.83
N GLU A 124 6.62 24.03 -27.45
CA GLU A 124 7.75 24.61 -28.19
C GLU A 124 7.29 25.46 -29.39
N LYS A 125 6.35 24.96 -30.20
CA LYS A 125 5.76 25.74 -31.32
C LYS A 125 4.92 26.93 -30.85
N GLY A 126 4.38 26.88 -29.64
CA GLY A 126 3.71 28.01 -29.00
C GLY A 126 4.71 29.12 -28.65
N LEU A 127 5.85 28.73 -28.09
CA LEU A 127 6.96 29.62 -27.74
C LEU A 127 7.63 30.24 -28.99
N GLU A 128 7.81 29.48 -30.06
CA GLU A 128 8.37 29.99 -31.34
C GLU A 128 7.41 30.94 -32.08
N LYS A 129 6.10 30.68 -32.05
CA LYS A 129 5.13 31.59 -32.70
C LYS A 129 4.98 32.92 -31.96
N GLU A 130 5.23 32.94 -30.65
CA GLU A 130 5.20 34.18 -29.87
C GLU A 130 6.54 34.93 -29.89
N SER A 131 7.65 34.25 -30.18
CA SER A 131 8.93 34.91 -30.47
C SER A 131 8.92 35.60 -31.85
N ASP A 132 8.22 35.06 -32.85
CA ASP A 132 8.07 35.72 -34.17
C ASP A 132 7.20 37.00 -34.14
N ILE A 133 6.38 37.21 -33.10
CA ILE A 133 5.54 38.41 -32.94
C ILE A 133 6.36 39.60 -32.38
N THR A 134 7.63 39.40 -32.04
CA THR A 134 8.52 40.38 -31.40
C THR A 134 9.20 41.37 -32.36
N THR A 135 8.43 42.11 -33.15
CA THR A 135 8.97 43.33 -33.80
C THR A 135 8.33 44.63 -33.34
N ASN A 136 7.46 44.66 -32.33
CA ASN A 136 6.97 45.93 -31.77
C ASN A 136 6.94 45.94 -30.24
N SER A 137 7.89 46.75 -29.75
CA SER A 137 8.11 47.44 -28.48
C SER A 137 7.06 47.41 -27.36
N ASP A 138 7.62 47.41 -26.14
CA ASP A 138 7.10 47.97 -24.89
C ASP A 138 6.11 47.12 -24.08
N ASN A 139 6.59 46.00 -23.52
CA ASN A 139 6.32 45.54 -22.15
C ASN A 139 7.00 44.18 -21.91
N LEU A 140 8.29 44.21 -21.56
CA LEU A 140 9.14 43.02 -21.36
C LEU A 140 9.14 42.50 -19.91
N ASN A 141 8.62 43.26 -18.94
CA ASN A 141 8.77 42.92 -17.52
C ASN A 141 7.57 42.19 -16.87
N GLU A 142 6.39 42.15 -17.51
CA GLU A 142 5.19 41.52 -16.90
C GLU A 142 4.96 40.05 -17.35
N LYS A 143 5.58 39.63 -18.45
CA LYS A 143 5.40 38.27 -19.01
C LYS A 143 6.15 37.13 -18.28
N PRO A 144 7.34 37.31 -17.69
CA PRO A 144 8.01 36.22 -16.97
C PRO A 144 7.25 35.83 -15.69
N GLU A 145 6.62 36.80 -15.01
CA GLU A 145 5.82 36.53 -13.82
C GLU A 145 4.55 35.73 -14.14
N TYR A 146 3.89 36.00 -15.27
CA TYR A 146 2.68 35.28 -15.68
C TYR A 146 2.94 33.81 -16.02
N PHE A 147 4.06 33.50 -16.69
CA PHE A 147 4.43 32.13 -17.02
C PHE A 147 4.99 31.37 -15.81
N GLN A 148 5.79 32.03 -14.94
CA GLN A 148 6.15 31.46 -13.64
C GLN A 148 4.92 31.18 -12.79
N GLU A 149 3.92 32.05 -12.76
CA GLU A 149 2.65 31.81 -12.05
C GLU A 149 1.86 30.63 -12.63
N GLN A 150 1.88 30.40 -13.94
CA GLN A 150 1.19 29.25 -14.54
C GLN A 150 1.92 27.92 -14.30
N ILE A 151 3.26 27.93 -14.29
CA ILE A 151 4.07 26.76 -13.97
C ILE A 151 3.97 26.46 -12.47
N LEU A 152 4.09 27.48 -11.60
CA LEU A 152 3.85 27.36 -10.16
C LEU A 152 2.42 26.91 -9.88
N LYS A 153 1.38 27.40 -10.58
CA LYS A 153 0.01 26.91 -10.40
C LYS A 153 -0.15 25.45 -10.82
N LYS A 154 0.53 25.00 -11.87
CA LYS A 154 0.50 23.59 -12.29
C LYS A 154 1.31 22.68 -11.36
N GLU A 155 2.44 23.15 -10.84
CA GLU A 155 3.21 22.46 -9.80
C GLU A 155 2.45 22.43 -8.47
N GLU A 156 1.81 23.54 -8.09
CA GLU A 156 0.89 23.62 -6.96
C GLU A 156 -0.30 22.68 -7.19
N ASP A 157 -0.93 22.59 -8.36
CA ASP A 157 -2.01 21.62 -8.59
C ASP A 157 -1.55 20.15 -8.47
N ILE A 158 -0.27 19.86 -8.79
CA ILE A 158 0.37 18.54 -8.59
C ILE A 158 0.71 18.30 -7.10
N VAL A 159 1.09 19.34 -6.36
CA VAL A 159 1.53 19.28 -4.95
C VAL A 159 0.37 19.45 -3.95
N VAL A 160 -0.67 20.21 -4.28
CA VAL A 160 -1.84 20.58 -3.44
C VAL A 160 -2.77 19.39 -3.20
N ASN A 161 -2.66 18.32 -3.97
CA ASN A 161 -3.36 17.06 -3.71
C ASN A 161 -2.58 16.07 -2.82
N LEU A 162 -1.40 16.45 -2.32
CA LEU A 162 -0.60 15.65 -1.37
C LEU A 162 -0.62 16.35 -0.01
N PRO A 163 -1.36 15.84 0.99
CA PRO A 163 -1.32 16.37 2.35
C PRO A 163 0.12 16.43 2.86
N LEU A 164 0.47 17.59 3.41
CA LEU A 164 1.81 18.01 3.78
C LEU A 164 2.45 17.02 4.76
N LEU A 165 3.56 16.39 4.34
CA LEU A 165 4.42 15.63 5.23
C LEU A 165 5.13 16.59 6.21
N ASN A 166 5.70 16.05 7.28
CA ASN A 166 6.69 16.78 8.09
C ASN A 166 7.73 17.40 7.15
N LYS A 167 7.84 18.74 7.15
CA LYS A 167 8.55 19.54 6.13
C LYS A 167 9.96 19.01 5.84
N LYS A 168 10.65 18.48 6.85
CA LYS A 168 11.97 17.85 6.72
C LYS A 168 11.98 16.56 5.89
N HIS A 169 11.01 15.67 6.12
CA HIS A 169 10.91 14.41 5.40
C HIS A 169 10.47 14.63 3.95
N PHE A 170 9.56 15.58 3.71
CA PHE A 170 9.18 15.97 2.35
C PHE A 170 10.38 16.55 1.61
N ASN A 171 11.09 17.49 2.23
CA ASN A 171 12.29 18.09 1.65
C ASN A 171 13.39 17.04 1.42
N TYR A 172 13.52 16.02 2.27
CA TYR A 172 14.43 14.90 2.01
C TYR A 172 14.02 14.10 0.77
N ILE A 173 12.73 13.78 0.63
CA ILE A 173 12.21 13.05 -0.52
C ILE A 173 12.39 13.88 -1.80
N LEU A 174 12.08 15.17 -1.75
CA LEU A 174 12.20 16.12 -2.84
C LEU A 174 13.67 16.33 -3.23
N ASN A 175 14.57 16.51 -2.26
CA ASN A 175 16.00 16.68 -2.51
C ASN A 175 16.61 15.43 -3.18
N ASN A 176 16.22 14.22 -2.77
CA ASN A 176 16.67 13.00 -3.46
C ASN A 176 16.11 12.87 -4.89
N TYR A 177 14.96 13.49 -5.17
CA TYR A 177 14.41 13.59 -6.52
C TYR A 177 15.17 14.62 -7.36
N GLU A 178 15.42 15.81 -6.82
CA GLU A 178 16.19 16.89 -7.47
C GLU A 178 17.64 16.47 -7.76
N ILE A 179 18.25 15.68 -6.87
CA ILE A 179 19.58 15.07 -7.07
C ILE A 179 19.55 13.95 -8.14
N GLY A 180 18.37 13.54 -8.63
CA GLY A 180 18.21 12.47 -9.61
C GLY A 180 18.39 11.05 -9.05
N LYS A 181 18.53 10.91 -7.72
CA LYS A 181 18.74 9.62 -7.05
C LYS A 181 17.49 8.73 -7.08
N TRP A 182 16.30 9.33 -7.10
CA TRP A 182 15.01 8.61 -7.11
C TRP A 182 14.16 8.93 -8.33
N PHE A 183 13.73 7.89 -9.04
CA PHE A 183 12.70 8.00 -10.08
C PHE A 183 11.31 8.30 -9.49
N PRO A 184 10.40 8.94 -10.23
CA PRO A 184 9.05 9.30 -9.77
C PRO A 184 8.29 8.15 -9.10
N ASP A 185 8.35 6.94 -9.66
CA ASP A 185 7.66 5.77 -9.11
C ASP A 185 8.21 5.35 -7.75
N LYS A 186 9.54 5.41 -7.59
CA LYS A 186 10.21 5.06 -6.34
C LYS A 186 9.90 6.11 -5.27
N MET A 187 9.88 7.38 -5.65
CA MET A 187 9.49 8.50 -4.79
C MET A 187 8.04 8.34 -4.30
N LYS A 188 7.09 8.09 -5.21
CA LYS A 188 5.67 7.86 -4.88
C LYS A 188 5.50 6.68 -3.93
N LYS A 189 6.15 5.54 -4.23
CA LYS A 189 6.12 4.35 -3.36
C LYS A 189 6.64 4.65 -1.96
N LYS A 190 7.73 5.42 -1.87
CA LYS A 190 8.35 5.77 -0.58
C LYS A 190 7.49 6.75 0.20
N TYR A 191 6.90 7.75 -0.46
CA TYR A 191 5.97 8.70 0.14
C TYR A 191 4.75 7.98 0.73
N ILE A 192 4.07 7.15 -0.07
CA ILE A 192 2.89 6.37 0.39
C ILE A 192 3.29 5.44 1.55
N SER A 193 4.44 4.78 1.43
CA SER A 193 4.98 3.90 2.49
C SER A 193 5.21 4.64 3.81
N ASN A 194 5.75 5.86 3.76
CA ASN A 194 5.93 6.68 4.96
C ASN A 194 4.58 7.08 5.57
N ARG A 195 3.59 7.43 4.75
CA ARG A 195 2.24 7.76 5.27
C ARG A 195 1.61 6.60 6.03
N TYR A 196 1.73 5.37 5.53
CA TYR A 196 1.24 4.19 6.25
C TYR A 196 1.94 3.99 7.60
N ARG A 197 3.24 4.27 7.70
CA ARG A 197 4.00 4.17 8.97
C ARG A 197 3.58 5.23 9.99
N GLU A 198 3.16 6.39 9.51
CA GLU A 198 2.71 7.51 10.35
C GLU A 198 1.25 7.40 10.78
N ILE A 199 0.53 6.35 10.37
CA ILE A 199 -0.86 6.14 10.78
C ILE A 199 -0.97 6.10 12.32
N GLY A 200 -1.97 6.83 12.80
CA GLY A 200 -2.39 6.85 14.18
C GLY A 200 -3.85 7.24 14.31
N LEU A 201 -4.34 7.26 15.55
CA LEU A 201 -5.74 7.54 15.87
C LEU A 201 -6.14 8.93 15.38
N SER A 202 -7.24 9.04 14.62
CA SER A 202 -7.72 10.35 14.20
C SER A 202 -8.30 11.11 15.38
N ARG A 203 -7.69 12.24 15.75
CA ARG A 203 -8.20 13.10 16.84
C ARG A 203 -9.37 13.99 16.43
N ASN A 204 -9.50 14.24 15.12
CA ASN A 204 -10.40 15.26 14.61
C ASN A 204 -11.67 14.69 13.95
N VAL A 205 -11.71 13.39 13.64
CA VAL A 205 -12.84 12.77 12.94
C VAL A 205 -13.42 11.64 13.78
N GLU A 206 -14.70 11.73 14.11
CA GLU A 206 -15.46 10.70 14.80
C GLU A 206 -16.47 10.06 13.82
N ILE A 207 -16.63 8.74 13.89
CA ILE A 207 -17.65 8.03 13.12
C ILE A 207 -18.77 7.68 14.07
N ARG A 208 -19.89 8.41 13.97
CA ARG A 208 -21.08 8.10 14.76
C ARG A 208 -21.78 6.91 14.13
N HIS A 209 -22.10 5.91 14.93
CA HIS A 209 -22.86 4.74 14.51
C HIS A 209 -24.04 4.49 15.47
N HIS A 210 -25.03 3.73 14.98
CA HIS A 210 -26.17 3.30 15.78
C HIS A 210 -26.10 1.81 16.16
N HIS A 211 -24.91 1.20 16.02
CA HIS A 211 -24.71 -0.18 16.42
C HIS A 211 -24.88 -0.33 17.94
N ARG A 212 -25.78 -1.22 18.35
CA ARG A 212 -26.03 -1.51 19.79
C ARG A 212 -25.12 -2.60 20.36
N GLY A 213 -24.24 -3.15 19.54
CA GLY A 213 -23.33 -4.23 19.91
C GLY A 213 -22.16 -4.33 18.93
N PRO A 214 -21.28 -5.33 19.11
CA PRO A 214 -20.07 -5.51 18.32
C PRO A 214 -20.29 -5.37 16.82
N VAL A 215 -19.39 -4.64 16.17
CA VAL A 215 -19.33 -4.53 14.72
C VAL A 215 -18.40 -5.63 14.22
N ASN A 216 -18.91 -6.49 13.35
CA ASN A 216 -18.21 -7.70 12.92
C ASN A 216 -17.36 -7.46 11.66
N ALA A 217 -17.88 -6.66 10.73
CA ALA A 217 -17.22 -6.42 9.44
C ALA A 217 -17.50 -5.01 8.92
N LEU A 218 -16.54 -4.49 8.17
CA LEU A 218 -16.62 -3.28 7.38
C LEU A 218 -16.32 -3.62 5.93
N SER A 219 -16.89 -2.86 5.00
CA SER A 219 -16.52 -2.96 3.58
C SER A 219 -16.55 -1.57 2.96
N ILE A 220 -15.45 -1.22 2.28
CA ILE A 220 -15.33 0.03 1.52
C ILE A 220 -15.56 -0.30 0.05
N ASP A 221 -16.25 0.59 -0.63
CA ASP A 221 -16.46 0.51 -2.06
C ASP A 221 -15.12 0.51 -2.82
N THR A 222 -14.96 -0.42 -3.76
CA THR A 222 -13.76 -0.55 -4.59
C THR A 222 -13.70 0.44 -5.75
N ILE A 223 -14.84 0.95 -6.24
CA ILE A 223 -14.91 1.75 -7.47
C ILE A 223 -14.68 3.23 -7.18
N GLU A 224 -15.52 3.84 -6.35
CA GLU A 224 -15.41 5.26 -6.01
C GLU A 224 -14.59 5.50 -4.74
N ASN A 225 -14.36 4.45 -3.94
CA ASN A 225 -13.73 4.55 -2.61
C ASN A 225 -14.39 5.61 -1.73
N LYS A 226 -15.68 5.86 -1.91
CA LYS A 226 -16.43 6.93 -1.22
C LYS A 226 -17.34 6.39 -0.14
N TYR A 227 -17.95 5.25 -0.40
CA TYR A 227 -18.95 4.67 0.48
C TYR A 227 -18.35 3.56 1.33
N MET A 228 -18.82 3.47 2.57
CA MET A 228 -18.46 2.40 3.50
C MET A 228 -19.73 1.79 4.09
N LEU A 229 -19.75 0.47 4.21
CA LEU A 229 -20.79 -0.27 4.91
C LEU A 229 -20.26 -0.82 6.22
N SER A 230 -21.07 -0.78 7.28
CA SER A 230 -20.80 -1.47 8.55
C SER A 230 -21.93 -2.40 8.93
N VAL A 231 -21.57 -3.54 9.53
CA VAL A 231 -22.51 -4.53 10.02
C VAL A 231 -22.13 -5.04 11.41
N GLY A 232 -23.15 -5.31 12.22
CA GLY A 232 -22.96 -5.75 13.59
C GLY A 232 -23.83 -6.93 14.02
N ILE A 233 -23.64 -7.32 15.28
CA ILE A 233 -24.43 -8.35 15.96
C ILE A 233 -25.91 -7.96 16.03
N ASP A 234 -26.19 -6.66 16.10
CA ASP A 234 -27.54 -6.09 16.14
C ASP A 234 -28.33 -6.23 14.83
N SER A 235 -27.74 -6.88 13.82
CA SER A 235 -28.32 -7.14 12.51
C SER A 235 -28.65 -5.88 11.71
N ASN A 236 -28.13 -4.72 12.14
CA ASN A 236 -28.23 -3.48 11.41
C ASN A 236 -27.13 -3.41 10.35
N ILE A 237 -27.47 -2.79 9.23
CA ILE A 237 -26.54 -2.46 8.15
C ILE A 237 -26.56 -0.94 8.03
N LEU A 238 -25.41 -0.30 8.17
CA LEU A 238 -25.27 1.15 8.08
C LEU A 238 -24.39 1.49 6.89
N LEU A 239 -24.82 2.47 6.09
CA LEU A 239 -24.06 3.03 4.96
C LEU A 239 -23.56 4.42 5.32
N TYR A 240 -22.28 4.67 5.08
CA TYR A 240 -21.62 5.95 5.31
C TYR A 240 -21.09 6.50 4.00
N ASN A 241 -21.16 7.82 3.86
CA ASN A 241 -20.38 8.54 2.87
C ASN A 241 -19.14 9.11 3.59
N LEU A 242 -17.95 8.65 3.21
CA LEU A 242 -16.70 9.04 3.87
C LEU A 242 -16.28 10.49 3.54
N GLU A 243 -16.89 11.11 2.52
CA GLU A 243 -16.66 12.51 2.14
C GLU A 243 -17.62 13.48 2.83
N ASP A 244 -18.77 13.01 3.32
CA ASP A 244 -19.75 13.86 4.01
C ASP A 244 -19.34 14.08 5.47
N ILE A 245 -18.34 14.95 5.62
CA ILE A 245 -17.77 15.29 6.90
C ILE A 245 -18.44 16.56 7.44
N GLN A 246 -19.24 16.41 8.49
CA GLN A 246 -19.99 17.50 9.11
C GLN A 246 -19.26 18.02 10.35
N ASN A 247 -19.30 19.34 10.61
CA ASN A 247 -18.82 19.88 11.88
C ASN A 247 -19.88 19.71 12.97
N GLU A 248 -19.50 19.32 14.20
CA GLU A 248 -20.45 19.03 15.28
C GLU A 248 -21.35 20.23 15.63
N ASN A 249 -20.83 21.46 15.51
CA ASN A 249 -21.52 22.70 15.87
C ASN A 249 -21.22 23.82 14.87
N PRO A 250 -22.04 24.03 13.83
CA PRO A 250 -21.85 25.17 12.92
C PRO A 250 -22.09 26.53 13.59
N ASN A 251 -22.79 26.57 14.74
CA ASN A 251 -23.26 27.82 15.37
C ASN A 251 -22.45 28.25 16.62
N ASN A 252 -21.40 27.52 17.00
CA ASN A 252 -20.61 27.86 18.19
C ASN A 252 -19.22 28.33 17.78
N THR A 253 -19.12 29.60 17.35
CA THR A 253 -17.89 30.24 16.84
C THR A 253 -16.83 30.49 17.91
N ASN A 254 -17.06 30.10 19.18
CA ASN A 254 -16.18 30.43 20.30
C ASN A 254 -15.38 29.24 20.87
N SER A 255 -15.33 28.11 20.17
CA SER A 255 -14.40 27.02 20.54
C SER A 255 -13.21 27.01 19.59
N LEU A 256 -12.11 27.65 20.00
CA LEU A 256 -10.80 27.53 19.35
C LEU A 256 -10.23 26.09 19.41
N TYR A 257 -10.89 25.16 20.12
CA TYR A 257 -10.34 23.85 20.47
C TYR A 257 -11.18 22.62 20.07
N ASN A 258 -12.43 22.74 19.61
CA ASN A 258 -13.23 21.58 19.20
C ASN A 258 -13.83 21.75 17.80
N ASN A 259 -13.00 21.63 16.76
CA ASN A 259 -13.45 21.34 15.40
C ASN A 259 -13.54 19.81 15.18
N SER A 260 -14.33 19.13 16.01
CA SER A 260 -14.66 17.73 15.79
C SER A 260 -15.52 17.62 14.53
N LYS A 261 -15.05 16.77 13.61
CA LYS A 261 -15.70 16.41 12.36
C LYS A 261 -16.39 15.06 12.57
N ILE A 262 -17.63 14.91 12.12
CA ILE A 262 -18.39 13.66 12.25
C ILE A 262 -18.71 13.10 10.87
N ILE A 263 -18.61 11.77 10.75
CA ILE A 263 -19.25 10.99 9.70
C ILE A 263 -20.47 10.28 10.31
N LYS A 264 -21.66 10.52 9.76
CA LYS A 264 -22.93 9.91 10.20
C LYS A 264 -23.40 8.85 9.19
N PRO A 265 -24.21 7.86 9.60
CA PRO A 265 -24.78 6.92 8.65
C PRO A 265 -25.78 7.66 7.77
N MET A 266 -25.59 7.54 6.46
CA MET A 266 -26.44 8.10 5.43
C MET A 266 -27.75 7.31 5.30
N ALA A 267 -27.67 5.98 5.41
CA ALA A 267 -28.82 5.10 5.31
C ALA A 267 -28.66 3.87 6.21
N THR A 268 -29.81 3.30 6.58
CA THR A 268 -29.88 2.05 7.34
C THR A 268 -30.67 1.03 6.55
N GLY A 269 -30.25 -0.24 6.58
CA GLY A 269 -30.99 -1.34 5.96
C GLY A 269 -32.44 -1.39 6.44
N ASN A 270 -33.37 -1.68 5.52
CA ASN A 270 -34.79 -1.70 5.85
C ASN A 270 -35.10 -2.72 6.96
N ASN A 271 -35.95 -2.33 7.92
CA ASN A 271 -36.28 -3.14 9.09
C ASN A 271 -37.04 -4.43 8.73
N ASP A 272 -37.86 -4.40 7.68
CA ASP A 272 -38.64 -5.58 7.23
C ASP A 272 -37.74 -6.70 6.72
N ASP A 273 -36.64 -6.32 6.06
CA ASP A 273 -35.68 -7.23 5.45
C ASP A 273 -34.49 -7.54 6.37
N LYS A 274 -34.59 -7.21 7.65
CA LYS A 274 -33.50 -7.39 8.62
C LYS A 274 -33.13 -8.86 8.82
N HIS A 275 -31.86 -9.14 9.09
CA HIS A 275 -31.42 -10.48 9.48
C HIS A 275 -31.96 -10.86 10.86
N LYS A 276 -32.22 -12.16 11.08
CA LYS A 276 -32.75 -12.64 12.38
C LYS A 276 -31.67 -12.70 13.46
N TYR A 277 -30.43 -12.95 13.04
CA TYR A 277 -29.26 -13.07 13.89
C TYR A 277 -28.11 -12.22 13.35
N SER A 278 -27.04 -12.13 14.16
CA SER A 278 -25.80 -11.43 13.85
C SER A 278 -25.35 -11.60 12.41
N ILE A 279 -25.04 -10.49 11.76
CA ILE A 279 -24.43 -10.46 10.43
C ILE A 279 -22.93 -10.71 10.62
N THR A 280 -22.38 -11.70 9.94
CA THR A 280 -20.99 -12.15 10.09
C THR A 280 -20.03 -11.41 9.17
N ASN A 281 -20.43 -11.19 7.91
CA ASN A 281 -19.63 -10.47 6.94
C ASN A 281 -20.52 -9.61 6.03
N ILE A 282 -19.90 -8.61 5.40
CA ILE A 282 -20.49 -7.76 4.37
C ILE A 282 -19.47 -7.56 3.24
N CYS A 283 -19.95 -7.56 2.00
CA CYS A 283 -19.09 -7.34 0.84
C CYS A 283 -19.83 -6.51 -0.21
N TRP A 284 -19.17 -5.46 -0.72
CA TRP A 284 -19.63 -4.75 -1.90
C TRP A 284 -19.56 -5.66 -3.13
N TYR A 285 -20.51 -5.47 -4.04
CA TYR A 285 -20.40 -6.10 -5.35
C TYR A 285 -19.26 -5.42 -6.13
N PRO A 286 -18.24 -6.17 -6.59
CA PRO A 286 -17.00 -5.56 -7.08
C PRO A 286 -17.13 -4.82 -8.42
N VAL A 287 -18.20 -5.07 -9.18
CA VAL A 287 -18.41 -4.50 -10.52
C VAL A 287 -19.32 -3.27 -10.49
N ASP A 288 -20.20 -3.15 -9.50
CA ASP A 288 -21.17 -2.05 -9.40
C ASP A 288 -21.49 -1.71 -7.94
N ASN A 289 -21.57 -0.40 -7.67
CA ASN A 289 -21.92 0.19 -6.38
C ASN A 289 -23.42 0.13 -6.07
N GLY A 290 -24.24 -0.34 -7.02
CA GLY A 290 -25.67 -0.55 -6.84
C GLY A 290 -26.03 -1.70 -5.89
N MET A 291 -25.09 -2.60 -5.59
CA MET A 291 -25.39 -3.84 -4.85
C MET A 291 -24.34 -4.20 -3.80
N PHE A 292 -24.79 -4.82 -2.72
CA PHE A 292 -23.90 -5.48 -1.75
C PHE A 292 -24.55 -6.75 -1.20
N THR A 293 -23.74 -7.58 -0.53
CA THR A 293 -24.21 -8.82 0.09
C THR A 293 -23.86 -8.89 1.55
N THR A 294 -24.72 -9.56 2.32
CA THR A 294 -24.52 -9.82 3.74
C THR A 294 -24.69 -11.30 4.04
N SER A 295 -23.80 -11.84 4.86
CA SER A 295 -23.94 -13.19 5.42
C SER A 295 -24.29 -13.11 6.90
N SER A 296 -25.12 -14.05 7.38
CA SER A 296 -25.55 -14.06 8.77
C SER A 296 -25.55 -15.45 9.38
N MET A 297 -25.50 -15.46 10.71
CA MET A 297 -25.74 -16.64 11.53
C MET A 297 -27.19 -17.16 11.44
N ASP A 298 -28.09 -16.46 10.73
CA ASP A 298 -29.46 -16.90 10.43
C ASP A 298 -29.60 -17.88 9.27
N HIS A 299 -28.47 -18.45 8.83
CA HIS A 299 -28.35 -19.39 7.72
C HIS A 299 -28.74 -18.76 6.39
N SER A 300 -28.61 -17.44 6.24
CA SER A 300 -28.90 -16.77 4.99
C SER A 300 -27.80 -15.84 4.52
N LEU A 301 -27.70 -15.76 3.20
CA LEU A 301 -26.98 -14.71 2.50
C LEU A 301 -28.01 -13.86 1.77
N LYS A 302 -28.01 -12.57 2.05
CA LYS A 302 -28.92 -11.62 1.40
C LYS A 302 -28.16 -10.73 0.44
N VAL A 303 -28.82 -10.40 -0.66
CA VAL A 303 -28.36 -9.45 -1.68
C VAL A 303 -29.22 -8.21 -1.55
N TRP A 304 -28.58 -7.06 -1.50
CA TRP A 304 -29.21 -5.77 -1.23
C TRP A 304 -29.01 -4.81 -2.39
N ASP A 305 -30.01 -3.97 -2.61
CA ASP A 305 -29.89 -2.76 -3.43
C ASP A 305 -29.43 -1.60 -2.54
N THR A 306 -28.41 -0.87 -2.95
CA THR A 306 -27.82 0.23 -2.18
C THR A 306 -28.69 1.47 -2.22
N ASN A 307 -29.37 1.72 -3.34
CA ASN A 307 -30.19 2.91 -3.53
C ASN A 307 -31.47 2.85 -2.67
N THR A 308 -32.10 1.69 -2.62
CA THR A 308 -33.34 1.48 -1.86
C THR A 308 -33.12 0.90 -0.47
N MET A 309 -31.92 0.39 -0.16
CA MET A 309 -31.59 -0.30 1.09
C MET A 309 -32.53 -1.45 1.45
N ARG A 310 -32.99 -2.19 0.43
CA ARG A 310 -33.89 -3.34 0.56
C ARG A 310 -33.22 -4.62 0.08
N SER A 311 -33.64 -5.74 0.65
CA SER A 311 -33.14 -7.04 0.20
C SER A 311 -33.87 -7.46 -1.07
N ILE A 312 -33.11 -7.69 -2.15
CA ILE A 312 -33.63 -8.14 -3.43
C ILE A 312 -33.79 -9.66 -3.41
N PHE A 313 -32.75 -10.34 -2.90
CA PHE A 313 -32.64 -11.79 -3.00
C PHE A 313 -32.07 -12.40 -1.73
N LYS A 314 -32.48 -13.65 -1.43
CA LYS A 314 -32.06 -14.39 -0.24
C LYS A 314 -31.69 -15.83 -0.60
N PHE A 315 -30.44 -16.19 -0.40
CA PHE A 315 -29.98 -17.57 -0.38
C PHE A 315 -30.19 -18.17 1.01
N LYS A 316 -30.72 -19.39 1.08
CA LYS A 316 -30.92 -20.14 2.33
C LYS A 316 -29.97 -21.32 2.38
N PHE A 317 -29.32 -21.52 3.52
CA PHE A 317 -28.42 -22.63 3.77
C PHE A 317 -28.94 -23.47 4.94
N ASP A 318 -28.42 -24.69 5.07
CA ASP A 318 -28.76 -25.58 6.20
C ASP A 318 -27.99 -25.19 7.47
N CYS A 319 -26.86 -24.50 7.31
CA CYS A 319 -25.92 -24.13 8.36
C CYS A 319 -25.69 -22.61 8.43
N PRO A 320 -25.21 -22.08 9.57
CA PRO A 320 -24.85 -20.67 9.68
C PRO A 320 -23.69 -20.33 8.75
N VAL A 321 -23.74 -19.12 8.19
CA VAL A 321 -22.73 -18.62 7.25
C VAL A 321 -21.71 -17.79 8.00
N PHE A 322 -20.46 -18.22 7.99
CA PHE A 322 -19.37 -17.51 8.65
C PHE A 322 -18.78 -16.41 7.77
N ASN A 323 -18.60 -16.71 6.49
CA ASN A 323 -17.95 -15.78 5.58
C ASN A 323 -18.48 -15.97 4.14
N HIS A 324 -18.39 -14.92 3.35
CA HIS A 324 -18.64 -14.96 1.92
C HIS A 324 -17.73 -13.97 1.21
N ALA A 325 -17.39 -14.26 -0.05
CA ALA A 325 -16.49 -13.42 -0.82
C ALA A 325 -16.82 -13.45 -2.31
N PHE A 326 -16.54 -12.33 -2.98
CA PHE A 326 -16.55 -12.18 -4.43
C PHE A 326 -15.14 -12.23 -5.01
N SER A 327 -15.05 -12.60 -6.28
CA SER A 327 -13.84 -12.38 -7.06
C SER A 327 -13.78 -10.91 -7.49
N PRO A 328 -12.72 -10.15 -7.13
CA PRO A 328 -12.63 -8.73 -7.45
C PRO A 328 -12.42 -8.45 -8.95
N ILE A 329 -12.02 -9.47 -9.73
CA ILE A 329 -11.76 -9.35 -11.17
C ILE A 329 -12.88 -9.95 -12.02
N ALA A 330 -13.84 -10.68 -11.43
CA ALA A 330 -14.69 -11.54 -12.24
C ALA A 330 -15.60 -10.73 -13.18
N HIS A 331 -15.40 -10.94 -14.49
CA HIS A 331 -16.25 -10.40 -15.56
C HIS A 331 -17.05 -11.52 -16.23
N SER A 332 -16.54 -12.75 -16.18
CA SER A 332 -17.16 -13.92 -16.80
C SER A 332 -18.21 -14.58 -15.91
N HIS A 333 -18.09 -14.45 -14.59
CA HIS A 333 -18.95 -15.13 -13.63
C HIS A 333 -19.41 -14.23 -12.48
N THR A 334 -20.62 -14.48 -12.00
CA THR A 334 -21.25 -13.75 -10.88
C THR A 334 -21.38 -14.63 -9.63
N LEU A 335 -20.35 -15.44 -9.38
CA LEU A 335 -20.33 -16.42 -8.29
C LEU A 335 -19.90 -15.78 -6.96
N ILE A 336 -20.63 -16.14 -5.90
CA ILE A 336 -20.31 -15.86 -4.51
C ILE A 336 -19.82 -17.15 -3.87
N ALA A 337 -18.60 -17.14 -3.33
CA ALA A 337 -18.15 -18.23 -2.48
C ALA A 337 -18.69 -18.01 -1.07
N THR A 338 -19.28 -19.06 -0.48
CA THR A 338 -19.87 -19.03 0.86
C THR A 338 -19.29 -20.12 1.75
N GLY A 339 -18.82 -19.70 2.92
CA GLY A 339 -18.19 -20.52 3.95
C GLY A 339 -19.19 -20.68 5.09
N THR A 340 -19.55 -21.92 5.37
CA THR A 340 -20.58 -22.24 6.37
C THR A 340 -20.02 -23.20 7.40
N LYS A 341 -20.83 -23.52 8.40
CA LYS A 341 -20.50 -24.62 9.34
C LYS A 341 -20.39 -25.99 8.66
N SER A 342 -20.87 -26.15 7.43
CA SER A 342 -20.65 -27.36 6.64
C SER A 342 -19.18 -27.51 6.22
N SER A 343 -18.78 -28.74 5.90
CA SER A 343 -17.40 -29.08 5.50
C SER A 343 -17.08 -28.78 4.03
N TYR A 344 -17.93 -28.02 3.35
CA TYR A 344 -17.79 -27.72 1.93
C TYR A 344 -18.06 -26.24 1.68
N VAL A 345 -17.42 -25.71 0.64
CA VAL A 345 -17.69 -24.35 0.17
C VAL A 345 -18.82 -24.41 -0.83
N THR A 346 -19.81 -23.53 -0.70
CA THR A 346 -20.90 -23.43 -1.67
C THR A 346 -20.69 -22.21 -2.56
N LEU A 347 -20.76 -22.39 -3.87
CA LEU A 347 -20.76 -21.31 -4.86
C LEU A 347 -22.20 -20.99 -5.21
N CYS A 348 -22.61 -19.75 -4.96
CA CYS A 348 -23.93 -19.24 -5.30
C CYS A 348 -23.82 -18.37 -6.53
N ASP A 349 -24.63 -18.64 -7.56
CA ASP A 349 -24.68 -17.77 -8.73
C ASP A 349 -25.75 -16.70 -8.56
N LEU A 350 -25.34 -15.43 -8.58
CA LEU A 350 -26.26 -14.29 -8.51
C LEU A 350 -27.19 -14.22 -9.71
N ARG A 351 -26.71 -14.59 -10.91
CA ARG A 351 -27.50 -14.46 -12.14
C ARG A 351 -28.64 -15.47 -12.19
N SER A 352 -28.37 -16.71 -11.80
CA SER A 352 -29.38 -17.78 -11.71
C SER A 352 -30.19 -17.72 -10.42
N GLY A 353 -29.68 -17.09 -9.36
CA GLY A 353 -30.28 -17.13 -8.03
C GLY A 353 -30.21 -18.51 -7.37
N SER A 354 -29.36 -19.41 -7.90
CA SER A 354 -29.24 -20.79 -7.44
C SER A 354 -27.88 -21.05 -6.79
N GLN A 355 -27.84 -21.95 -5.81
CA GLN A 355 -26.60 -22.58 -5.35
C GLN A 355 -26.10 -23.52 -6.45
N SER A 356 -25.12 -23.06 -7.22
CA SER A 356 -24.71 -23.71 -8.48
C SER A 356 -23.79 -24.89 -8.24
N HIS A 357 -22.78 -24.71 -7.37
CA HIS A 357 -21.72 -25.70 -7.18
C HIS A 357 -21.31 -25.84 -5.72
N ILE A 358 -20.81 -27.03 -5.38
CA ILE A 358 -20.27 -27.37 -4.06
C ILE A 358 -18.84 -27.85 -4.24
N LEU A 359 -17.91 -27.25 -3.50
CA LEU A 359 -16.50 -27.63 -3.46
C LEU A 359 -16.26 -28.53 -2.25
N ILE A 360 -16.06 -29.82 -2.50
CA ILE A 360 -15.92 -30.86 -1.49
C ILE A 360 -14.43 -31.09 -1.22
N GLY A 361 -14.03 -31.03 0.06
CA GLY A 361 -12.68 -31.43 0.47
C GLY A 361 -12.26 -31.02 1.88
N HIS A 362 -12.88 -30.01 2.48
CA HIS A 362 -12.67 -29.72 3.89
C HIS A 362 -13.30 -30.80 4.78
N LYS A 363 -12.71 -31.04 5.95
CA LYS A 363 -13.23 -31.99 6.95
C LYS A 363 -14.10 -31.30 8.02
N ASN A 364 -13.82 -30.02 8.29
CA ASN A 364 -14.43 -29.21 9.33
C ASN A 364 -15.03 -27.92 8.73
N PRO A 365 -15.72 -27.08 9.53
CA PRO A 365 -16.31 -25.82 9.08
C PRO A 365 -15.36 -24.93 8.28
N VAL A 366 -15.87 -24.28 7.23
CA VAL A 366 -15.10 -23.27 6.48
C VAL A 366 -15.35 -21.90 7.08
N ILE A 367 -14.29 -21.28 7.59
CA ILE A 367 -14.36 -20.02 8.36
C ILE A 367 -13.89 -18.84 7.52
N SER A 368 -12.83 -19.03 6.73
CA SER A 368 -12.20 -17.97 5.95
C SER A 368 -12.21 -18.30 4.45
N LEU A 369 -12.48 -17.28 3.65
CA LEU A 369 -12.54 -17.35 2.19
C LEU A 369 -11.95 -16.08 1.61
N ASP A 370 -11.15 -16.23 0.55
CA ASP A 370 -10.68 -15.09 -0.23
C ASP A 370 -10.43 -15.50 -1.67
N TRP A 371 -10.75 -14.60 -2.61
CA TRP A 371 -10.53 -14.83 -4.04
C TRP A 371 -9.21 -14.23 -4.48
N SER A 372 -8.59 -14.83 -5.50
CA SER A 372 -7.38 -14.28 -6.08
C SER A 372 -7.67 -12.96 -6.82
N PRO A 373 -6.88 -11.90 -6.57
CA PRO A 373 -6.98 -10.63 -7.29
C PRO A 373 -6.21 -10.62 -8.60
N CYS A 374 -5.67 -11.77 -9.06
CA CYS A 374 -5.05 -11.90 -10.38
C CYS A 374 -5.66 -13.03 -11.23
N ASN A 375 -6.15 -14.10 -10.60
CA ASN A 375 -6.79 -15.20 -11.31
C ASN A 375 -8.28 -15.27 -10.97
N GLU A 376 -9.11 -14.96 -11.97
CA GLU A 376 -10.57 -14.89 -11.86
C GLU A 376 -11.19 -16.13 -11.19
N TYR A 377 -10.70 -17.33 -11.52
CA TYR A 377 -11.29 -18.60 -11.09
C TYR A 377 -10.64 -19.23 -9.85
N LEU A 378 -9.64 -18.58 -9.26
CA LEU A 378 -8.89 -19.11 -8.13
C LEU A 378 -9.49 -18.62 -6.80
N LEU A 379 -9.90 -19.56 -5.96
CA LEU A 379 -10.42 -19.31 -4.62
C LEU A 379 -9.52 -20.00 -3.58
N ALA A 380 -9.21 -19.31 -2.48
CA ALA A 380 -8.62 -19.92 -1.29
C ALA A 380 -9.67 -20.06 -0.19
N SER A 381 -9.63 -21.18 0.52
CA SER A 381 -10.48 -21.41 1.69
C SER A 381 -9.69 -21.99 2.86
N GLY A 382 -10.05 -21.55 4.05
CA GLY A 382 -9.46 -21.95 5.32
C GLY A 382 -10.55 -22.33 6.30
N GLY A 383 -10.30 -23.38 7.06
CA GLY A 383 -11.32 -23.95 7.93
C GLY A 383 -10.82 -24.38 9.29
N GLY A 384 -11.75 -25.00 10.03
CA GLY A 384 -11.48 -25.63 11.31
C GLY A 384 -10.72 -26.95 11.19
N ASP A 385 -10.35 -27.40 9.99
CA ASP A 385 -9.53 -28.59 9.76
C ASP A 385 -8.04 -28.26 9.70
N HIS A 386 -7.70 -27.02 10.05
CA HIS A 386 -6.33 -26.50 10.06
C HIS A 386 -5.66 -26.53 8.69
N SER A 387 -6.44 -26.69 7.61
CA SER A 387 -5.95 -26.76 6.24
C SER A 387 -6.38 -25.54 5.43
N ILE A 388 -5.51 -25.10 4.52
CA ILE A 388 -5.84 -24.11 3.49
C ILE A 388 -5.89 -24.85 2.16
N ARG A 389 -6.99 -24.67 1.43
CA ARG A 389 -7.20 -25.30 0.12
C ARG A 389 -7.35 -24.25 -0.96
N LEU A 390 -6.74 -24.52 -2.11
CA LEU A 390 -6.87 -23.73 -3.32
C LEU A 390 -7.80 -24.45 -4.30
N TRP A 391 -8.73 -23.70 -4.88
CA TRP A 391 -9.76 -24.21 -5.78
C TRP A 391 -9.70 -23.48 -7.11
N ASP A 392 -9.77 -24.24 -8.20
CA ASP A 392 -10.21 -23.72 -9.49
C ASP A 392 -11.71 -23.99 -9.57
N ILE A 393 -12.52 -22.95 -9.55
CA ILE A 393 -13.98 -23.13 -9.53
C ILE A 393 -14.55 -23.82 -10.78
N ARG A 394 -13.77 -23.87 -11.88
CA ARG A 394 -14.13 -24.60 -13.10
C ARG A 394 -14.01 -26.11 -12.93
N LYS A 395 -13.31 -26.57 -11.88
CA LYS A 395 -13.04 -27.98 -11.60
C LYS A 395 -13.75 -28.40 -10.30
N PRO A 396 -14.99 -28.93 -10.38
CA PRO A 396 -15.84 -29.13 -9.21
C PRO A 396 -15.38 -30.22 -8.23
N LYS A 397 -14.44 -31.11 -8.62
CA LYS A 397 -14.09 -32.32 -7.84
C LYS A 397 -12.67 -32.36 -7.27
N SER A 398 -11.80 -31.41 -7.60
CA SER A 398 -10.42 -31.44 -7.11
C SER A 398 -10.01 -30.06 -6.62
N CYS A 399 -9.60 -30.00 -5.35
CA CYS A 399 -8.72 -28.92 -4.92
C CYS A 399 -7.44 -28.98 -5.77
N LEU A 400 -6.92 -27.82 -6.13
CA LEU A 400 -5.67 -27.71 -6.88
C LEU A 400 -4.48 -28.09 -6.00
N SER A 401 -4.47 -27.54 -4.78
CA SER A 401 -3.42 -27.75 -3.80
C SER A 401 -3.97 -27.54 -2.40
N SER A 402 -3.32 -28.16 -1.41
CA SER A 402 -3.50 -27.89 0.01
C SER A 402 -2.16 -27.40 0.56
N LEU A 403 -2.17 -26.32 1.33
CA LEU A 403 -0.94 -25.69 1.83
C LEU A 403 -0.44 -26.41 3.08
N CYS A 404 0.83 -26.83 3.07
CA CYS A 404 1.47 -27.56 4.17
C CYS A 404 2.44 -26.65 4.93
N GLN A 405 2.32 -26.53 6.25
CA GLN A 405 3.22 -25.68 7.05
C GLN A 405 4.70 -26.07 6.93
N TYR A 406 4.99 -27.36 6.74
CA TYR A 406 6.35 -27.89 6.72
C TYR A 406 6.98 -28.02 5.32
N ASN A 407 6.36 -27.46 4.27
CA ASN A 407 6.82 -27.61 2.86
C ASN A 407 7.12 -29.08 2.46
N SER A 408 6.53 -30.06 3.17
CA SER A 408 6.85 -31.47 3.01
C SER A 408 6.00 -32.03 1.88
N GLY A 409 6.59 -32.15 0.70
CA GLY A 409 5.97 -32.80 -0.45
C GLY A 409 5.76 -34.29 -0.20
N GLY A 410 4.60 -34.70 0.33
CA GLY A 410 4.31 -36.13 0.47
C GLY A 410 3.16 -36.57 1.40
N GLY A 411 2.40 -35.66 2.01
CA GLY A 411 1.16 -36.04 2.70
C GLY A 411 0.03 -36.31 1.71
N LYS A 412 -0.88 -37.26 2.00
CA LYS A 412 -2.18 -37.31 1.30
C LYS A 412 -2.83 -35.93 1.45
N LEU A 413 -3.43 -35.39 0.38
CA LEU A 413 -4.14 -34.09 0.32
C LEU A 413 -5.16 -33.84 1.46
N ASN A 414 -5.49 -34.86 2.24
CA ASN A 414 -6.47 -34.81 3.33
C ASN A 414 -5.85 -34.62 4.72
N ASP A 415 -4.55 -34.83 4.91
CA ASP A 415 -3.88 -34.73 6.22
C ASP A 415 -2.83 -33.60 6.26
N VAL A 416 -2.94 -32.67 5.32
CA VAL A 416 -2.09 -31.51 5.22
C VAL A 416 -2.63 -30.40 6.14
N THR A 417 -1.83 -30.03 7.14
CA THR A 417 -2.10 -28.90 8.02
C THR A 417 -1.24 -27.69 7.63
N ALA A 418 -1.88 -26.53 7.55
CA ALA A 418 -1.27 -25.23 7.31
C ALA A 418 -0.97 -24.49 8.63
N HIS A 419 -1.73 -24.78 9.68
CA HIS A 419 -1.56 -24.25 11.02
C HIS A 419 -1.75 -25.37 12.05
N ASN A 420 -1.38 -25.12 13.31
CA ASN A 420 -1.71 -26.00 14.43
C ASN A 420 -3.06 -25.67 15.08
N GLY A 421 -3.69 -24.58 14.62
CA GLY A 421 -4.99 -24.08 15.07
C GLY A 421 -5.95 -23.80 13.90
N THR A 422 -7.20 -23.46 14.21
CA THR A 422 -8.20 -23.17 13.17
C THR A 422 -7.82 -21.92 12.38
N ILE A 423 -8.07 -21.90 11.08
CA ILE A 423 -7.70 -20.75 10.23
C ILE A 423 -8.89 -19.80 10.14
N ASN A 424 -8.77 -18.68 10.83
CA ASN A 424 -9.85 -17.71 10.99
C ASN A 424 -9.73 -16.51 10.03
N GLY A 425 -8.56 -16.27 9.46
CA GLY A 425 -8.33 -15.24 8.45
C GLY A 425 -7.54 -15.76 7.25
N LEU A 426 -7.90 -15.28 6.06
CA LEU A 426 -7.16 -15.49 4.82
C LEU A 426 -7.20 -14.21 3.99
N LYS A 427 -6.06 -13.81 3.43
CA LYS A 427 -5.97 -12.69 2.50
C LYS A 427 -4.94 -12.93 1.41
N PHE A 428 -5.31 -12.72 0.15
CA PHE A 428 -4.38 -12.60 -0.95
C PHE A 428 -3.68 -11.24 -0.93
N LEU A 429 -2.42 -11.22 -1.35
CA LEU A 429 -1.79 -9.98 -1.76
C LEU A 429 -2.44 -9.49 -3.05
N SER A 430 -2.55 -8.17 -3.21
CA SER A 430 -3.09 -7.50 -4.40
C SER A 430 -2.45 -7.91 -5.73
N ASN A 431 -1.18 -8.33 -5.71
CA ASN A 431 -0.48 -8.86 -6.88
C ASN A 431 -0.73 -10.37 -7.15
N GLY A 432 -1.55 -11.03 -6.32
CA GLY A 432 -1.92 -12.44 -6.45
C GLY A 432 -0.79 -13.44 -6.28
N SER A 433 0.42 -13.01 -5.93
CA SER A 433 1.60 -13.87 -5.84
C SER A 433 1.67 -14.66 -4.53
N HIS A 434 1.13 -14.09 -3.45
CA HIS A 434 1.16 -14.68 -2.13
C HIS A 434 -0.21 -14.65 -1.44
N ILE A 435 -0.37 -15.54 -0.46
CA ILE A 435 -1.50 -15.61 0.48
C ILE A 435 -0.95 -15.43 1.88
N ILE A 436 -1.67 -14.69 2.72
CA ILE A 436 -1.42 -14.61 4.16
C ILE A 436 -2.53 -15.36 4.87
N SER A 437 -2.16 -16.27 5.76
CA SER A 437 -3.10 -16.98 6.62
C SER A 437 -2.89 -16.67 8.08
N PHE A 438 -4.00 -16.62 8.80
CA PHE A 438 -4.06 -16.29 10.22
C PHE A 438 -4.70 -17.47 10.95
N GLY A 439 -3.97 -18.03 11.90
CA GLY A 439 -4.41 -19.19 12.67
C GLY A 439 -4.63 -18.87 14.14
N CYS A 440 -5.48 -19.68 14.77
CA CYS A 440 -5.71 -19.65 16.22
C CYS A 440 -4.53 -20.18 17.05
N ASP A 441 -3.45 -20.58 16.38
CA ASP A 441 -2.16 -20.93 16.97
C ASP A 441 -1.26 -19.69 17.19
N CYS A 442 -1.84 -18.49 17.14
CA CYS A 442 -1.14 -17.22 17.24
C CYS A 442 -0.06 -17.02 16.18
N LYS A 443 -0.19 -17.64 15.00
CA LYS A 443 0.78 -17.50 13.90
C LYS A 443 0.16 -16.89 12.66
N ILE A 444 1.01 -16.21 11.90
CA ILE A 444 0.77 -15.80 10.52
C ILE A 444 1.72 -16.59 9.64
N HIS A 445 1.21 -17.16 8.56
CA HIS A 445 2.07 -17.74 7.52
C HIS A 445 1.87 -16.97 6.21
N LEU A 446 2.99 -16.72 5.53
CA LEU A 446 3.02 -16.16 4.18
C LEU A 446 3.32 -17.29 3.19
N TRP A 447 2.43 -17.45 2.23
CA TRP A 447 2.46 -18.53 1.25
C TRP A 447 2.74 -17.99 -0.14
N ASN A 448 3.75 -18.49 -0.82
CA ASN A 448 3.98 -18.23 -2.23
C ASN A 448 3.17 -19.23 -3.07
N ILE A 449 2.30 -18.71 -3.95
CA ILE A 449 1.47 -19.53 -4.83
C ILE A 449 2.26 -19.98 -6.07
N SER A 450 3.25 -19.18 -6.48
CA SER A 450 4.00 -19.39 -7.72
C SER A 450 5.08 -20.47 -7.60
N ASP A 451 5.62 -20.65 -6.40
CA ASP A 451 6.65 -21.65 -6.11
C ASP A 451 6.05 -22.85 -5.35
N PRO A 452 5.78 -23.98 -6.04
CA PRO A 452 5.22 -25.16 -5.39
C PRO A 452 6.21 -25.90 -4.50
N VAL A 453 7.52 -25.60 -4.58
CA VAL A 453 8.57 -26.25 -3.76
C VAL A 453 8.72 -25.54 -2.42
N LYS A 454 8.63 -24.21 -2.42
CA LYS A 454 8.66 -23.36 -1.21
C LYS A 454 7.35 -22.59 -1.08
N MET A 455 6.27 -23.32 -0.84
CA MET A 455 4.97 -22.68 -0.64
C MET A 455 4.96 -21.83 0.63
N ASN A 456 5.44 -22.31 1.77
CA ASN A 456 5.57 -21.51 2.98
C ASN A 456 6.93 -20.76 2.98
N THR A 457 6.91 -19.44 3.14
CA THR A 457 8.15 -18.65 3.27
C THR A 457 8.82 -18.83 4.63
N MET A 458 8.14 -19.43 5.61
CA MET A 458 8.63 -19.71 6.96
C MET A 458 9.08 -18.44 7.71
N LEU A 459 8.40 -17.32 7.43
CA LEU A 459 8.61 -16.08 8.17
C LEU A 459 7.97 -16.18 9.57
N ASP A 460 8.65 -15.61 10.55
CA ASP A 460 8.15 -15.50 11.92
C ASP A 460 7.72 -14.06 12.20
N TYR A 461 6.42 -13.87 12.47
CA TYR A 461 5.82 -12.56 12.78
C TYR A 461 5.87 -12.24 14.29
N GLY A 462 6.59 -13.05 15.07
CA GLY A 462 6.90 -12.80 16.48
C GLY A 462 5.75 -13.10 17.46
N ASP A 463 6.09 -13.11 18.74
CA ASP A 463 5.23 -13.61 19.83
C ASP A 463 4.18 -12.62 20.35
N MET A 464 4.15 -11.38 19.84
CA MET A 464 3.17 -10.37 20.28
C MET A 464 1.74 -10.65 19.80
N LEU A 465 1.59 -11.61 18.89
CA LEU A 465 0.33 -11.96 18.28
C LEU A 465 -0.50 -12.81 19.24
N VAL A 466 -1.72 -12.37 19.53
CA VAL A 466 -2.70 -13.15 20.28
C VAL A 466 -3.94 -13.32 19.42
N ASN A 467 -4.21 -14.56 19.03
CA ASN A 467 -5.36 -14.95 18.23
C ASN A 467 -5.82 -16.34 18.67
N HIS A 468 -6.84 -16.39 19.50
CA HIS A 468 -7.53 -17.59 19.97
C HIS A 468 -8.99 -17.65 19.47
N THR A 469 -9.45 -16.63 18.74
CA THR A 469 -10.82 -16.52 18.26
C THR A 469 -11.14 -17.52 17.15
N GLU A 470 -12.18 -18.32 17.35
CA GLU A 470 -12.74 -19.17 16.29
C GLU A 470 -13.60 -18.38 15.29
N LYS A 471 -13.87 -17.10 15.56
CA LYS A 471 -14.61 -16.20 14.67
C LYS A 471 -13.72 -15.76 13.53
N ALA A 472 -14.32 -15.56 12.35
CA ALA A 472 -13.61 -15.00 11.22
C ALA A 472 -13.08 -13.59 11.56
N ILE A 473 -11.80 -13.36 11.27
CA ILE A 473 -11.15 -12.06 11.40
C ILE A 473 -10.87 -11.50 10.01
N PHE A 474 -10.94 -10.18 9.88
CA PHE A 474 -10.77 -9.50 8.59
C PHE A 474 -9.58 -8.53 8.64
N PRO A 475 -8.35 -9.01 8.40
CA PRO A 475 -7.17 -8.17 8.29
C PRO A 475 -7.15 -7.39 6.98
N ALA A 476 -6.43 -6.27 6.97
CA ALA A 476 -6.23 -5.44 5.80
C ALA A 476 -4.77 -5.44 5.34
N ILE A 477 -4.58 -5.39 4.02
CA ILE A 477 -3.28 -5.26 3.38
C ILE A 477 -3.42 -4.13 2.36
N ASN A 478 -2.44 -3.23 2.33
CA ASN A 478 -2.38 -2.17 1.32
C ASN A 478 -2.03 -2.72 -0.07
N ASN A 479 -2.22 -1.90 -1.09
CA ASN A 479 -1.90 -2.29 -2.46
C ASN A 479 -0.36 -2.39 -2.66
N VAL A 480 0.11 -3.60 -2.98
CA VAL A 480 1.53 -3.96 -3.17
C VAL A 480 2.11 -3.24 -4.38
N ASN A 481 1.26 -2.90 -5.35
CA ASN A 481 1.70 -2.16 -6.55
C ASN A 481 2.04 -0.70 -6.22
N GLU A 482 1.39 -0.12 -5.21
CA GLU A 482 1.52 1.29 -4.84
C GLU A 482 2.64 1.56 -3.84
N CYS A 483 2.96 0.61 -2.96
CA CYS A 483 3.96 0.82 -1.91
C CYS A 483 4.46 -0.50 -1.31
N GLN A 484 5.37 -0.41 -0.33
CA GLN A 484 5.77 -1.58 0.46
C GLN A 484 4.54 -2.20 1.14
N PRO A 485 4.37 -3.53 1.10
CA PRO A 485 3.20 -4.16 1.65
C PRO A 485 3.22 -4.18 3.18
N TYR A 486 2.26 -3.48 3.77
CA TYR A 486 1.98 -3.47 5.19
C TYR A 486 0.72 -4.27 5.49
N LEU A 487 0.85 -5.12 6.50
CA LEU A 487 -0.24 -5.92 7.05
C LEU A 487 -0.74 -5.25 8.33
N PHE A 488 -2.05 -4.99 8.36
CA PHE A 488 -2.76 -4.52 9.55
C PHE A 488 -3.58 -5.67 10.10
N GLN A 489 -3.06 -6.27 11.17
CA GLN A 489 -3.70 -7.40 11.82
C GLN A 489 -4.52 -6.94 13.03
N PRO A 490 -5.83 -7.23 13.07
CA PRO A 490 -6.61 -7.08 14.28
C PRO A 490 -6.16 -8.11 15.32
N SER A 491 -5.97 -7.66 16.56
CA SER A 491 -5.64 -8.53 17.70
C SER A 491 -6.77 -8.56 18.73
N GLU A 492 -6.78 -9.62 19.54
CA GLU A 492 -7.68 -9.72 20.69
C GLU A 492 -7.32 -8.74 21.81
N ASN A 493 -6.06 -8.31 21.87
CA ASN A 493 -5.54 -7.38 22.87
C ASN A 493 -5.95 -5.91 22.60
N ASN A 494 -7.06 -5.70 21.88
CA ASN A 494 -7.64 -4.41 21.51
C ASN A 494 -6.80 -3.54 20.56
N ASP A 495 -5.64 -4.06 20.15
CA ASP A 495 -4.69 -3.36 19.30
C ASP A 495 -4.79 -3.83 17.84
N ILE A 496 -4.34 -2.99 16.92
CA ILE A 496 -4.08 -3.39 15.53
C ILE A 496 -2.56 -3.42 15.33
N LEU A 497 -2.02 -4.60 15.07
CA LEU A 497 -0.59 -4.80 14.87
C LEU A 497 -0.23 -4.54 13.41
N MET A 498 0.79 -3.71 13.18
CA MET A 498 1.31 -3.39 11.85
C MET A 498 2.62 -4.13 11.60
N TYR A 499 2.67 -4.89 10.51
CA TYR A 499 3.84 -5.66 10.08
C TYR A 499 4.25 -5.32 8.64
N ASP A 500 5.54 -5.43 8.35
CA ASP A 500 6.02 -5.56 6.97
C ASP A 500 5.77 -7.00 6.48
N VAL A 501 5.07 -7.16 5.36
CA VAL A 501 4.64 -8.48 4.88
C VAL A 501 5.83 -9.37 4.53
N TYR A 502 6.85 -8.85 3.83
CA TYR A 502 7.95 -9.69 3.35
C TYR A 502 9.06 -9.90 4.39
N SER A 503 9.27 -8.91 5.24
CA SER A 503 10.31 -8.99 6.28
C SER A 503 9.78 -9.62 7.57
N ALA A 504 8.45 -9.70 7.74
CA ALA A 504 7.77 -10.06 9.00
C ALA A 504 8.17 -9.19 10.21
N ASN A 505 8.76 -8.03 9.95
CA ASN A 505 9.15 -7.09 10.99
C ASN A 505 7.92 -6.39 11.56
N TYR A 506 7.79 -6.43 12.88
CA TYR A 506 6.84 -5.60 13.60
C TYR A 506 7.23 -4.12 13.49
N ILE A 507 6.27 -3.28 13.13
CA ILE A 507 6.48 -1.84 12.95
C ILE A 507 5.92 -1.08 14.15
N LYS A 508 4.61 -1.24 14.40
CA LYS A 508 3.87 -0.45 15.39
C LYS A 508 2.57 -1.14 15.77
N SER A 509 2.07 -0.83 16.96
CA SER A 509 0.71 -1.16 17.41
C SER A 509 -0.15 0.11 17.37
N LEU A 510 -1.31 0.02 16.73
CA LEU A 510 -2.33 1.07 16.74
C LEU A 510 -3.32 0.78 17.87
N LYS A 511 -3.27 1.61 18.91
CA LYS A 511 -4.12 1.50 20.09
C LYS A 511 -5.24 2.52 20.03
N GLY A 512 -6.46 2.09 20.29
CA GLY A 512 -7.64 2.96 20.24
C GLY A 512 -8.92 2.24 20.60
N HIS A 513 -9.06 0.97 20.24
CA HIS A 513 -10.18 0.16 20.69
C HIS A 513 -10.03 -0.22 22.17
N PHE A 514 -11.17 -0.39 22.86
CA PHE A 514 -11.22 -0.83 24.26
C PHE A 514 -11.44 -2.34 24.39
N LYS A 515 -11.85 -3.00 23.31
CA LYS A 515 -12.05 -4.45 23.21
C LYS A 515 -11.45 -4.99 21.92
N GLY A 516 -11.30 -6.31 21.82
CA GLY A 516 -10.70 -6.97 20.66
C GLY A 516 -11.28 -6.51 19.33
N VAL A 517 -10.39 -6.29 18.36
CA VAL A 517 -10.72 -5.78 17.02
C VAL A 517 -11.15 -6.96 16.15
N ASN A 518 -12.21 -6.78 15.35
CA ASN A 518 -12.76 -7.83 14.49
C ASN A 518 -12.35 -7.65 13.03
N CYS A 519 -12.39 -6.41 12.54
CA CYS A 519 -12.15 -6.09 11.13
C CYS A 519 -11.37 -4.79 11.00
N VAL A 520 -10.50 -4.76 9.99
CA VAL A 520 -9.77 -3.59 9.54
C VAL A 520 -9.93 -3.49 8.02
N VAL A 521 -10.15 -2.29 7.51
CA VAL A 521 -10.25 -2.00 6.07
C VAL A 521 -9.46 -0.75 5.71
N ILE A 522 -8.85 -0.76 4.53
CA ILE A 522 -8.06 0.37 4.00
C ILE A 522 -8.84 1.04 2.89
N ARG A 523 -8.88 2.37 2.93
CA ARG A 523 -9.31 3.18 1.79
C ARG A 523 -8.09 3.44 0.91
N ASN A 524 -7.98 2.70 -0.19
CA ASN A 524 -6.88 2.83 -1.13
C ASN A 524 -6.89 4.24 -1.76
N GLY A 525 -5.71 4.75 -2.14
CA GLY A 525 -5.54 6.11 -2.68
C GLY A 525 -5.42 7.22 -1.62
N PHE A 526 -6.16 7.14 -0.51
CA PHE A 526 -6.16 8.17 0.55
C PHE A 526 -5.26 7.83 1.75
N GLN A 527 -4.78 6.58 1.84
CA GLN A 527 -4.03 6.03 2.98
C GLN A 527 -4.76 6.17 4.33
N GLU A 528 -6.09 6.05 4.32
CA GLU A 528 -6.91 6.02 5.53
C GLU A 528 -7.20 4.57 5.92
N LEU A 529 -7.23 4.30 7.22
CA LEU A 529 -7.61 3.01 7.78
C LEU A 529 -8.92 3.17 8.56
N TYR A 530 -9.77 2.16 8.52
CA TYR A 530 -10.95 2.08 9.37
C TYR A 530 -10.95 0.73 10.07
N SER A 531 -11.27 0.71 11.36
CA SER A 531 -11.34 -0.52 12.15
C SER A 531 -12.62 -0.59 12.95
N CYS A 532 -13.03 -1.80 13.27
CA CYS A 532 -14.18 -2.05 14.13
C CYS A 532 -13.93 -3.20 15.11
N GLY A 533 -14.55 -3.10 16.28
CA GLY A 533 -14.28 -4.03 17.38
C GLY A 533 -15.52 -4.48 18.15
N ASN A 534 -15.23 -5.26 19.20
CA ASN A 534 -16.23 -5.74 20.15
C ASN A 534 -16.74 -4.69 21.14
N ASP A 535 -16.14 -3.49 21.11
CA ASP A 535 -16.59 -2.28 21.80
C ASP A 535 -17.79 -1.61 21.10
N ALA A 536 -18.21 -2.14 19.95
CA ALA A 536 -19.23 -1.57 19.08
C ALA A 536 -18.78 -0.28 18.36
N GLU A 537 -17.52 0.11 18.49
CA GLU A 537 -17.00 1.35 17.90
C GLU A 537 -16.39 1.14 16.51
N ILE A 538 -16.48 2.18 15.69
CA ILE A 538 -15.79 2.27 14.40
C ILE A 538 -14.79 3.42 14.49
N ILE A 539 -13.51 3.11 14.34
CA ILE A 539 -12.42 4.07 14.48
C ILE A 539 -11.81 4.36 13.12
N LYS A 540 -11.58 5.65 12.84
CA LYS A 540 -10.78 6.12 11.70
C LYS A 540 -9.34 6.34 12.14
N TRP A 541 -8.40 5.91 11.30
CA TRP A 541 -6.98 6.15 11.48
C TRP A 541 -6.44 6.92 10.29
N LEU A 542 -5.64 7.93 10.59
CA LEU A 542 -5.05 8.84 9.62
C LEU A 542 -3.56 8.94 9.88
N PRO A 543 -2.75 9.20 8.86
CA PRO A 543 -1.35 9.59 9.06
C PRO A 543 -1.31 10.84 9.94
N ILE A 544 -0.71 10.73 11.12
CA ILE A 544 -0.56 11.85 12.04
C ILE A 544 0.72 12.59 11.67
N GLU A 545 0.59 13.86 11.33
CA GLU A 545 1.73 14.76 11.28
C GLU A 545 2.30 14.89 12.70
N VAL A 546 3.47 14.30 12.94
CA VAL A 546 4.25 14.62 14.14
C VAL A 546 4.72 16.06 13.98
N LYS A 547 3.94 17.01 14.49
CA LYS A 547 4.48 18.32 14.85
C LYS A 547 5.55 18.03 15.88
N ASN A 548 6.81 18.16 15.49
CA ASN A 548 7.91 18.09 16.44
C ASN A 548 7.61 19.13 17.52
N ALA A 549 7.34 18.67 18.74
CA ALA A 549 7.42 19.48 19.93
C ALA A 549 8.90 19.86 20.10
N ASN A 550 9.33 20.85 19.34
CA ASN A 550 10.65 21.49 19.40
C ASN A 550 10.53 22.91 18.83
N THR A 551 9.51 23.61 19.28
CA THR A 551 9.41 25.08 19.36
C THR A 551 8.29 25.34 20.35
N ASP A 552 8.64 25.27 21.63
CA ASP A 552 8.07 26.02 22.76
C ASP A 552 8.63 25.35 24.02
N GLY A 553 9.90 25.67 24.29
CA GLY A 553 10.48 25.45 25.60
C GLY A 553 9.95 26.56 26.51
N GLN A 554 8.79 26.32 27.12
CA GLN A 554 8.26 26.90 28.35
C GLN A 554 6.82 26.38 28.49
N ASP A 555 6.45 25.99 29.71
CA ASP A 555 5.12 25.52 30.14
C ASP A 555 4.93 23.99 30.23
N GLU A 556 5.84 23.30 30.94
CA GLU A 556 5.51 22.12 31.74
C GLU A 556 6.20 22.21 33.12
N GLU A 557 5.76 23.17 33.95
CA GLU A 557 5.98 23.15 35.41
C GLU A 557 4.68 23.55 36.12
N GLU A 558 3.59 22.80 35.92
CA GLU A 558 2.40 22.97 36.78
C GLU A 558 1.53 21.72 36.83
N GLU A 559 2.09 20.57 37.20
CA GLU A 559 1.30 19.42 37.69
C GLU A 559 2.18 18.40 38.42
N ASN A 560 2.68 18.76 39.61
CA ASN A 560 3.24 17.82 40.61
C ASN A 560 3.27 18.44 42.02
N ASN A 561 2.14 18.99 42.48
CA ASN A 561 1.97 19.44 43.86
C ASN A 561 0.70 18.85 44.47
N TRP A 562 0.61 17.52 44.50
CA TRP A 562 -0.31 16.79 45.38
C TRP A 562 0.55 15.89 46.27
N SER A 563 1.25 16.52 47.21
CA SER A 563 1.82 15.81 48.36
C SER A 563 0.74 15.62 49.41
N ASP A 564 0.64 14.39 49.88
CA ASP A 564 -0.15 13.94 51.03
C ASP A 564 -0.21 14.96 52.17
N ASN A 565 -1.43 15.34 52.54
CA ASN A 565 -1.76 15.83 53.87
C ASN A 565 -3.00 15.05 54.34
N GLU A 566 -2.75 13.82 54.81
CA GLU A 566 -3.55 13.28 55.91
C GLU A 566 -3.27 14.13 57.17
N ASP A 567 -4.27 14.21 58.04
CA ASP A 567 -4.32 14.96 59.30
C ASP A 567 -4.68 16.46 59.20
N ASP A 568 -5.98 16.77 59.30
CA ASP A 568 -6.48 17.39 60.54
C ASP A 568 -8.01 17.68 60.55
N LEU A 569 -8.65 17.12 61.59
CA LEU A 569 -9.68 17.72 62.45
C LEU A 569 -11.15 17.85 61.97
N LEU A 570 -11.96 16.90 62.45
CA LEU A 570 -13.12 17.12 63.36
C LEU A 570 -13.68 18.55 63.43
N PHE A 571 -14.92 18.74 62.99
CA PHE A 571 -16.08 19.11 63.83
C PHE A 571 -17.40 19.02 63.06
#